data_AF-A0A498Q1L3-F1
#
_entry.id   AF-A0A498Q1L3-F1
#
_cell.length_a   1.000
_cell.length_b   1.000
_cell.length_c   1.000
_cell.angle_alpha   90.00
_cell.angle_beta   90.00
_cell.angle_gamma   90.00
#
_symmetry.space_group_name_H-M   'P 1'
#
loop_
_entity.id
_entity.type
_entity.pdbx_description
1 polymer ?
#
loop_
_entity_poly.entity_id
_entity_poly.type
_entity_poly.pdbx_seq_one_letter_code
_entity_poly.pdbx_strand_id
1 'polypeptide(L)'
;MTIAENLRPDNPETTGRASGLTISRGISLILLALVFGSIAGASLPEGPTHWNEYATAGADTIWRTYFLAVETLCVVALILGIVSLARPARHPMFSVAEGAAVIVVGVIGCLLGFLSVGNGSDVATPLTFFGTGSLFTLGGGITTLLSVITVVDLRRSRTRPSSPALPSGLQPAPLGLRFLARLIDAILVGIITVPLAMLTEMHIGTTGLFTGLFSGLLAFVYFVAFEASQGGTLGKKLLRMRVRGPAGAERPTLRQSAVRNLFTLLAVIPFLGEVLMLFGAIVIAATIQSSPTKQGRHDEFAGGTQVVKV
;
A
#
# COMPACT_ATOMS: atom_id res chain seq x y z
N MET A 1 -2.26 -32.93 48.96
CA MET A 1 -1.28 -32.11 48.19
C MET A 1 -1.49 -32.49 46.74
N THR A 2 -2.41 -31.79 46.07
CA THR A 2 -2.97 -32.21 44.78
C THR A 2 -2.78 -31.05 43.81
N ILE A 3 -1.76 -31.15 42.95
CA ILE A 3 -1.60 -30.25 41.81
C ILE A 3 -2.39 -30.91 40.68
N ALA A 4 -3.68 -30.59 40.60
CA ALA A 4 -4.51 -30.91 39.45
C ALA A 4 -4.28 -29.83 38.39
N GLU A 5 -3.58 -30.26 37.35
CA GLU A 5 -3.29 -29.57 36.11
C GLU A 5 -4.60 -29.10 35.45
N ASN A 6 -4.83 -27.79 35.46
CA ASN A 6 -6.02 -27.15 34.91
C ASN A 6 -5.82 -26.99 33.39
N LEU A 7 -5.83 -28.11 32.67
CA LEU A 7 -5.93 -28.14 31.20
C LEU A 7 -7.31 -27.59 30.82
N ARG A 8 -7.35 -26.29 30.57
CA ARG A 8 -8.51 -25.64 29.96
C ARG A 8 -8.72 -26.28 28.59
N PRO A 9 -9.89 -26.89 28.29
CA PRO A 9 -10.15 -27.39 26.95
C PRO A 9 -10.11 -26.20 26.00
N ASP A 10 -9.26 -26.28 24.98
CA ASP A 10 -9.22 -25.34 23.86
C ASP A 10 -10.64 -25.22 23.30
N ASN A 11 -11.27 -24.08 23.58
CA ASN A 11 -12.60 -23.78 23.07
C ASN A 11 -12.51 -23.72 21.53
N PRO A 12 -13.17 -24.62 20.78
CA PRO A 12 -13.09 -24.63 19.32
C PRO A 12 -13.67 -23.36 18.67
N GLU A 13 -14.35 -22.50 19.44
CA GLU A 13 -14.92 -21.24 18.95
C GLU A 13 -13.95 -20.04 18.92
N THR A 14 -12.73 -20.18 19.48
CA THR A 14 -11.65 -19.19 19.25
C THR A 14 -10.84 -19.50 17.99
N THR A 15 -11.48 -19.99 16.92
CA THR A 15 -10.95 -19.80 15.58
C THR A 15 -10.90 -18.30 15.31
N GLY A 16 -9.79 -17.67 15.71
CA GLY A 16 -9.56 -16.24 15.58
C GLY A 16 -9.84 -15.84 14.14
N ARG A 17 -10.96 -15.14 13.92
CA ARG A 17 -11.26 -14.55 12.62
C ARG A 17 -10.01 -13.84 12.14
N ALA A 18 -9.51 -14.25 10.98
CA ALA A 18 -8.33 -13.64 10.38
C ALA A 18 -8.52 -12.12 10.40
N SER A 19 -7.62 -11.42 11.08
CA SER A 19 -7.63 -9.95 11.05
C SER A 19 -7.59 -9.52 9.59
N GLY A 20 -8.36 -8.50 9.22
CA GLY A 20 -8.40 -8.01 7.84
C GLY A 20 -7.01 -7.69 7.27
N LEU A 21 -6.05 -7.37 8.13
CA LEU A 21 -4.66 -7.15 7.80
C LEU A 21 -3.90 -8.45 7.44
N THR A 22 -4.21 -9.56 8.10
CA THR A 22 -3.64 -10.88 7.77
C THR A 22 -4.16 -11.36 6.41
N ILE A 23 -5.43 -11.09 6.12
CA ILE A 23 -6.04 -11.36 4.81
C ILE A 23 -5.39 -10.49 3.74
N SER A 24 -5.26 -9.18 3.97
CA SER A 24 -4.64 -8.27 3.00
C SER A 24 -3.19 -8.65 2.71
N ARG A 25 -2.41 -9.04 3.73
CA ARG A 25 -1.05 -9.56 3.57
C ARG A 25 -1.02 -10.79 2.65
N GLY A 26 -1.91 -11.76 2.89
CA GLY A 26 -2.00 -12.98 2.08
C GLY A 26 -2.36 -12.67 0.62
N ILE A 27 -3.32 -11.78 0.40
CA ILE A 27 -3.71 -11.32 -0.95
C ILE A 27 -2.55 -10.59 -1.63
N SER A 28 -1.85 -9.69 -0.94
CA SER A 28 -0.70 -8.98 -1.53
C SER A 28 0.41 -9.93 -1.99
N LEU A 29 0.70 -10.98 -1.22
CA LEU A 29 1.67 -12.01 -1.59
C LEU A 29 1.25 -12.80 -2.84
N ILE A 30 -0.04 -13.14 -2.94
CA ILE A 30 -0.58 -13.85 -4.11
C ILE A 30 -0.55 -12.95 -5.34
N LEU A 31 -0.97 -11.68 -5.22
CA LEU A 31 -0.93 -10.73 -6.32
C LEU A 31 0.49 -10.46 -6.80
N LEU A 32 1.45 -10.31 -5.87
CA LEU A 32 2.87 -10.24 -6.19
C LEU A 32 3.27 -11.45 -7.04
N ALA A 33 3.00 -12.66 -6.55
CA ALA A 33 3.38 -13.88 -7.24
C ALA A 33 2.77 -14.02 -8.64
N LEU A 34 1.47 -13.75 -8.79
CA LEU A 34 0.77 -13.92 -10.06
C LEU A 34 1.22 -12.90 -11.11
N VAL A 35 1.33 -11.63 -10.73
CA VAL A 35 1.73 -10.57 -11.66
C VAL A 35 3.19 -10.76 -12.06
N PHE A 36 4.08 -10.92 -11.09
CA PHE A 36 5.51 -10.96 -11.38
C PHE A 36 6.00 -12.32 -11.84
N GLY A 37 5.37 -13.42 -11.43
CA GLY A 37 5.66 -14.74 -11.96
C GLY A 37 5.31 -14.83 -13.45
N SER A 38 4.22 -14.21 -13.88
CA SER A 38 3.86 -14.15 -15.31
C SER A 38 4.86 -13.33 -16.12
N ILE A 39 5.31 -12.18 -15.60
CA ILE A 39 6.33 -11.35 -16.23
C ILE A 39 7.65 -12.12 -16.33
N ALA A 40 8.11 -12.75 -15.24
CA ALA A 40 9.35 -13.51 -15.23
C ALA A 40 9.31 -14.70 -16.18
N GLY A 41 8.20 -15.46 -16.17
CA GLY A 41 7.99 -16.58 -17.09
C GLY A 41 7.99 -16.16 -18.57
N ALA A 42 7.46 -14.98 -18.89
CA ALA A 42 7.51 -14.42 -20.25
C ALA A 42 8.90 -13.90 -20.63
N SER A 43 9.68 -13.37 -19.69
CA SER A 43 11.01 -12.83 -19.96
C SER A 43 12.11 -13.90 -20.03
N LEU A 44 11.95 -15.07 -19.40
CA LEU A 44 12.95 -16.15 -19.39
C LEU A 44 13.38 -16.66 -20.78
N PRO A 45 12.46 -16.86 -21.75
CA PRO A 45 12.82 -17.27 -23.12
C PRO A 45 13.46 -16.14 -23.94
N GLU A 46 13.10 -14.89 -23.66
CA GLU A 46 13.46 -13.70 -24.44
C GLU A 46 14.76 -13.04 -23.97
N GLY A 47 15.82 -13.84 -23.79
CA GLY A 47 17.13 -13.34 -23.36
C GLY A 47 17.72 -12.28 -24.32
N PRO A 48 18.75 -11.52 -23.89
CA PRO A 48 19.34 -10.43 -24.68
C PRO A 48 19.83 -10.87 -26.07
N THR A 49 20.24 -12.13 -26.21
CA THR A 49 20.67 -12.73 -27.48
C THR A 49 19.55 -12.88 -28.51
N HIS A 50 18.28 -12.83 -28.08
CA HIS A 50 17.12 -12.88 -28.97
C HIS A 50 16.94 -11.60 -29.79
N TRP A 51 17.29 -10.45 -29.21
CA TRP A 51 17.06 -9.12 -29.81
C TRP A 51 18.35 -8.42 -30.22
N ASN A 52 19.50 -8.89 -29.72
CA ASN A 52 20.81 -8.31 -29.98
C ASN A 52 21.83 -9.41 -30.33
N GLU A 53 22.18 -9.47 -31.62
CA GLU A 53 23.13 -10.44 -32.17
C GLU A 53 24.55 -10.31 -31.58
N TYR A 54 24.88 -9.14 -31.00
CA TYR A 54 26.16 -8.87 -30.35
C TYR A 54 26.15 -9.15 -28.83
N ALA A 55 25.03 -9.61 -28.28
CA ALA A 55 24.94 -9.92 -26.85
C ALA A 55 25.82 -11.13 -26.48
N THR A 56 26.57 -11.01 -25.40
CA THR A 56 27.48 -12.07 -24.94
C THR A 56 26.72 -13.20 -24.23
N ALA A 57 27.26 -14.42 -24.24
CA ALA A 57 26.75 -15.54 -23.43
C ALA A 57 26.67 -15.21 -21.92
N GLY A 58 27.54 -14.30 -21.46
CA GLY A 58 27.50 -13.76 -20.09
C GLY A 58 26.23 -12.95 -19.81
N ALA A 59 25.80 -12.09 -20.75
CA ALA A 59 24.57 -11.31 -20.62
C ALA A 59 23.33 -12.22 -20.55
N ASP A 60 23.28 -13.28 -21.36
CA ASP A 60 22.21 -14.28 -21.34
C ASP A 60 22.16 -15.05 -20.01
N THR A 61 23.33 -15.39 -19.46
CA THR A 61 23.45 -16.06 -18.17
C THR A 61 22.95 -15.18 -17.02
N ILE A 62 23.33 -13.89 -17.00
CA ILE A 62 22.86 -12.91 -16.01
C ILE A 62 21.34 -12.76 -16.10
N TRP A 63 20.81 -12.62 -17.31
CA TRP A 63 19.38 -12.51 -17.56
C TRP A 63 18.59 -13.70 -17.01
N ARG A 64 18.97 -14.92 -17.40
CA ARG A 64 18.30 -16.14 -16.95
C ARG A 64 18.39 -16.29 -15.43
N THR A 65 19.56 -16.03 -14.86
CA THR A 65 19.77 -16.15 -13.40
C THR A 65 18.88 -15.17 -12.64
N TYR A 66 18.79 -13.91 -13.11
CA TYR A 66 17.93 -12.90 -12.50
C TYR A 66 16.46 -13.30 -12.57
N PHE A 67 15.95 -13.66 -13.75
CA PHE A 67 14.53 -13.99 -13.91
C PHE A 67 14.13 -15.31 -13.25
N LEU A 68 15.03 -16.30 -13.15
CA LEU A 68 14.82 -17.51 -12.36
C LEU A 68 14.72 -17.19 -10.86
N ALA A 69 15.55 -16.26 -10.36
CA ALA A 69 15.46 -15.82 -8.97
C ALA A 69 14.14 -15.10 -8.67
N VAL A 70 13.69 -14.22 -9.59
CA VAL A 70 12.39 -13.55 -9.53
C VAL A 70 11.25 -14.58 -9.50
N GLU A 71 11.27 -15.57 -10.40
CA GLU A 71 10.25 -16.63 -10.45
C GLU A 71 10.24 -17.48 -9.18
N THR A 72 11.41 -17.85 -8.66
CA THR A 72 11.54 -18.62 -7.41
C THR A 72 10.90 -17.87 -6.23
N LEU A 73 11.19 -16.57 -6.08
CA LEU A 73 10.56 -15.74 -5.05
C LEU A 73 9.05 -15.61 -5.27
N CYS A 74 8.57 -15.53 -6.52
CA CYS A 74 7.13 -15.54 -6.79
C CYS A 74 6.46 -16.84 -6.32
N VAL A 75 7.10 -17.99 -6.54
CA VAL A 75 6.59 -19.28 -6.04
C VAL A 75 6.54 -19.31 -4.51
N VAL A 76 7.60 -18.84 -3.84
CA VAL A 76 7.64 -18.76 -2.36
C VAL A 76 6.56 -17.80 -1.84
N ALA A 77 6.42 -16.63 -2.45
CA ALA A 77 5.38 -15.66 -2.13
C ALA A 77 3.96 -16.25 -2.31
N LEU A 78 3.72 -17.01 -3.38
CA LEU A 78 2.43 -17.67 -3.62
C LEU A 78 2.10 -18.66 -2.50
N ILE A 79 3.07 -19.52 -2.14
CA ILE A 79 2.92 -20.51 -1.07
C ILE A 79 2.65 -19.80 0.25
N LEU A 80 3.44 -18.78 0.60
CA LEU A 80 3.25 -18.00 1.83
C LEU A 80 1.92 -17.25 1.85
N GLY A 81 1.45 -16.75 0.71
CA GLY A 81 0.16 -16.10 0.55
C GLY A 81 -1.00 -17.07 0.80
N ILE A 82 -0.98 -18.25 0.18
CA ILE A 82 -1.97 -19.31 0.39
C ILE A 82 -1.96 -19.77 1.86
N VAL A 83 -0.78 -20.02 2.43
CA VAL A 83 -0.64 -20.42 3.84
C VAL A 83 -1.12 -19.33 4.78
N SER A 84 -0.90 -18.05 4.46
CA SER A 84 -1.40 -16.91 5.23
C SER A 84 -2.92 -16.84 5.26
N LEU A 85 -3.59 -17.20 4.16
CA LEU A 85 -5.05 -17.26 4.09
C LEU A 85 -5.60 -18.52 4.78
N ALA A 86 -4.96 -19.67 4.59
CA ALA A 86 -5.39 -20.94 5.17
C ALA A 86 -5.11 -21.05 6.68
N ARG A 87 -4.04 -20.41 7.17
CA ARG A 87 -3.59 -20.46 8.58
C ARG A 87 -3.17 -19.05 9.06
N PRO A 88 -4.15 -18.16 9.35
CA PRO A 88 -3.90 -16.75 9.69
C PRO A 88 -2.99 -16.54 10.91
N ALA A 89 -2.95 -17.51 11.83
CA ALA A 89 -2.15 -17.45 13.05
C ALA A 89 -0.67 -17.85 12.86
N ARG A 90 -0.26 -18.38 11.69
CA ARG A 90 1.13 -18.83 11.47
C ARG A 90 2.08 -17.68 11.11
N HIS A 91 3.28 -17.77 11.69
CA HIS A 91 4.30 -16.73 11.88
C HIS A 91 4.41 -15.68 10.75
N PRO A 92 4.03 -14.41 11.00
CA PRO A 92 4.16 -13.33 10.02
C PRO A 92 5.61 -12.93 9.70
N MET A 93 6.58 -13.42 10.46
CA MET A 93 8.01 -13.19 10.23
C MET A 93 8.51 -13.73 8.89
N PHE A 94 7.95 -14.85 8.40
CA PHE A 94 8.35 -15.41 7.10
C PHE A 94 7.96 -14.50 5.94
N SER A 95 6.83 -13.79 6.02
CA SER A 95 6.44 -12.81 5.01
C SER A 95 7.25 -11.52 5.07
N VAL A 96 7.82 -11.17 6.23
CA VAL A 96 8.78 -10.07 6.35
C VAL A 96 10.09 -10.45 5.66
N ALA A 97 10.60 -11.66 5.92
CA ALA A 97 11.82 -12.16 5.29
C ALA A 97 11.65 -12.25 3.76
N GLU A 98 10.50 -12.76 3.30
CA GLU A 98 10.16 -12.82 1.88
C GLU A 98 10.12 -11.44 1.24
N GLY A 99 9.39 -10.50 1.85
CA GLY A 99 9.33 -9.13 1.34
C GLY A 99 10.71 -8.45 1.29
N ALA A 100 11.59 -8.73 2.26
CA ALA A 100 12.97 -8.23 2.24
C ALA A 100 13.81 -8.86 1.12
N ALA A 101 13.67 -10.17 0.87
CA ALA A 101 14.34 -10.85 -0.24
C ALA A 101 13.89 -10.30 -1.60
N VAL A 102 12.59 -10.07 -1.77
CA VAL A 102 12.00 -9.44 -2.96
C VAL A 102 12.55 -8.02 -3.17
N ILE A 103 12.72 -7.23 -2.11
CA ILE A 103 13.36 -5.90 -2.19
C ILE A 103 14.80 -6.01 -2.69
N VAL A 104 15.60 -6.92 -2.11
CA VAL A 104 17.02 -7.09 -2.48
C VAL A 104 17.14 -7.48 -3.95
N VAL A 105 16.37 -8.47 -4.42
CA VAL A 105 16.35 -8.88 -5.82
C VAL A 105 15.84 -7.76 -6.74
N GLY A 106 14.85 -6.98 -6.29
CA GLY A 106 14.39 -5.80 -7.01
C GLY A 106 15.49 -4.75 -7.20
N VAL A 107 16.24 -4.42 -6.14
CA VAL A 107 17.37 -3.48 -6.19
C VAL A 107 18.48 -3.99 -7.11
N ILE A 108 18.77 -5.30 -7.09
CA ILE A 108 19.71 -5.92 -8.03
C ILE A 108 19.22 -5.72 -9.47
N GLY A 109 17.93 -5.90 -9.75
CA GLY A 109 17.34 -5.63 -11.06
C GLY A 109 17.51 -4.17 -11.51
N CYS A 110 17.26 -3.20 -10.61
CA CYS A 110 17.51 -1.78 -10.91
C CYS A 110 18.98 -1.52 -11.24
N LEU A 111 19.90 -2.11 -10.48
CA LEU A 111 21.34 -1.96 -10.70
C LEU A 111 21.76 -2.59 -12.04
N LEU A 112 21.28 -3.79 -12.35
CA LEU A 112 21.53 -4.45 -13.63
C LEU A 112 20.98 -3.63 -14.81
N GLY A 113 19.79 -3.06 -14.66
CA GLY A 113 19.19 -2.17 -15.65
C GLY A 113 20.06 -0.94 -15.91
N PHE A 114 20.51 -0.27 -14.84
CA PHE A 114 21.41 0.89 -14.94
C PHE A 114 22.75 0.53 -15.58
N LEU A 115 23.38 -0.58 -15.15
CA LEU A 115 24.66 -1.04 -15.71
C LEU A 115 24.54 -1.50 -17.16
N SER A 116 23.34 -1.89 -17.60
CA SER A 116 23.07 -2.27 -18.99
C SER A 116 22.84 -1.06 -19.90
N VAL A 117 22.68 0.15 -19.34
CA VAL A 117 22.55 1.39 -20.13
C VAL A 117 23.87 1.66 -20.85
N GLY A 118 23.82 1.72 -22.19
CA GLY A 118 24.98 2.03 -23.04
C GLY A 118 25.74 0.82 -23.58
N ASN A 119 25.28 -0.41 -23.32
CA ASN A 119 25.90 -1.63 -23.83
C ASN A 119 25.42 -2.03 -25.24
N GLY A 120 25.27 -1.04 -26.15
CA GLY A 120 24.79 -1.22 -27.53
C GLY A 120 23.54 -0.40 -27.86
N SER A 121 22.89 -0.71 -28.99
CA SER A 121 21.61 -0.09 -29.42
C SER A 121 20.37 -0.73 -28.76
N ASP A 122 20.57 -1.72 -27.90
CA ASP A 122 19.51 -2.44 -27.22
C ASP A 122 18.98 -1.65 -26.02
N VAL A 123 17.77 -1.12 -26.17
CA VAL A 123 17.03 -0.43 -25.11
C VAL A 123 16.10 -1.37 -24.32
N ALA A 124 15.84 -2.57 -24.83
CA ALA A 124 14.89 -3.51 -24.23
C ALA A 124 15.48 -4.19 -22.98
N THR A 125 16.75 -4.58 -23.03
CA THR A 125 17.45 -5.18 -21.88
C THR A 125 17.50 -4.26 -20.66
N PRO A 126 18.02 -3.01 -20.75
CA PRO A 126 18.07 -2.11 -19.60
C PRO A 126 16.66 -1.75 -19.09
N LEU A 127 15.69 -1.55 -19.99
CA LEU A 127 14.31 -1.23 -19.61
C LEU A 127 13.64 -2.38 -18.87
N THR A 128 13.85 -3.62 -19.32
CA THR A 128 13.24 -4.80 -18.72
C THR A 128 13.81 -5.11 -17.34
N PHE A 129 15.14 -5.01 -17.16
CA PHE A 129 15.76 -5.12 -15.82
C PHE A 129 15.32 -4.00 -14.88
N PHE A 130 15.35 -2.75 -15.36
CA PHE A 130 15.01 -1.60 -14.54
C PHE A 130 13.53 -1.57 -14.16
N GLY A 131 12.64 -1.86 -15.12
CA GLY A 131 11.21 -1.95 -14.91
C GLY A 131 10.83 -3.08 -13.97
N THR A 132 11.32 -4.30 -14.23
CA THR A 132 11.07 -5.46 -13.34
C THR A 132 11.64 -5.20 -11.95
N GLY A 133 12.90 -4.75 -11.85
CA GLY A 133 13.57 -4.47 -10.58
C GLY A 133 12.83 -3.41 -9.74
N SER A 134 12.37 -2.34 -10.38
CA SER A 134 11.58 -1.30 -9.73
C SER A 134 10.28 -1.88 -9.18
N LEU A 135 9.50 -2.56 -10.00
CA LEU A 135 8.22 -3.13 -9.59
C LEU A 135 8.37 -4.20 -8.50
N PHE A 136 9.42 -5.02 -8.55
CA PHE A 136 9.72 -6.03 -7.53
C PHE A 136 10.08 -5.36 -6.20
N THR A 137 10.93 -4.34 -6.22
CA THR A 137 11.26 -3.54 -5.03
C THR A 137 10.00 -2.96 -4.37
N LEU A 138 9.08 -2.44 -5.19
CA LEU A 138 7.80 -1.90 -4.72
C LEU A 138 6.90 -2.98 -4.09
N GLY A 139 6.75 -4.12 -4.76
CA GLY A 139 5.93 -5.23 -4.27
C GLY A 139 6.48 -5.86 -2.97
N GLY A 140 7.80 -6.02 -2.87
CA GLY A 140 8.47 -6.45 -1.65
C GLY A 140 8.31 -5.44 -0.50
N GLY A 141 8.38 -4.14 -0.82
CA GLY A 141 8.09 -3.05 0.12
C GLY A 141 6.69 -3.14 0.74
N ILE A 142 5.65 -3.29 -0.10
CA ILE A 142 4.26 -3.46 0.38
C ILE A 142 4.15 -4.67 1.30
N THR A 143 4.66 -5.81 0.84
CA THR A 143 4.56 -7.09 1.56
C THR A 143 5.25 -7.01 2.91
N THR A 144 6.45 -6.44 2.95
CA THR A 144 7.22 -6.22 4.19
C THR A 144 6.46 -5.30 5.13
N LEU A 145 5.96 -4.17 4.63
CA LEU A 145 5.25 -3.19 5.44
C LEU A 145 3.98 -3.78 6.06
N LEU A 146 3.12 -4.44 5.26
CA LEU A 146 1.91 -5.09 5.77
C LEU A 146 2.24 -6.19 6.79
N SER A 147 3.31 -6.96 6.54
CA SER A 147 3.75 -8.02 7.45
C SER A 147 4.27 -7.45 8.77
N VAL A 148 5.07 -6.37 8.74
CA VAL A 148 5.56 -5.67 9.94
C VAL A 148 4.41 -5.06 10.73
N ILE A 149 3.46 -4.39 10.06
CA ILE A 149 2.25 -3.85 10.71
C ILE A 149 1.50 -4.99 11.44
N THR A 150 1.36 -6.15 10.79
CA THR A 150 0.72 -7.33 11.37
C THR A 150 1.47 -7.83 12.61
N VAL A 151 2.80 -7.95 12.53
CA VAL A 151 3.66 -8.34 13.67
C VAL A 151 3.48 -7.38 14.85
N VAL A 152 3.49 -6.07 14.58
CA VAL A 152 3.36 -5.03 15.61
C VAL A 152 1.98 -5.05 16.26
N ASP A 153 0.91 -5.19 15.49
CA ASP A 153 -0.46 -5.26 16.03
C ASP A 153 -0.68 -6.52 16.87
N LEU A 154 -0.12 -7.66 16.45
CA LEU A 154 -0.13 -8.89 17.25
C LEU A 154 0.63 -8.74 18.57
N ARG A 155 1.73 -7.99 18.58
CA ARG A 155 2.47 -7.70 19.82
C ARG A 155 1.71 -6.73 20.74
N ARG A 156 1.06 -5.70 20.19
CA ARG A 156 0.32 -4.69 20.96
C ARG A 156 -1.02 -5.18 21.51
N SER A 157 -1.71 -6.06 20.79
CA SER A 157 -2.96 -6.67 21.27
C SER A 157 -2.76 -7.55 22.52
N ARG A 158 -1.56 -8.12 22.70
CA ARG A 158 -1.19 -8.83 23.93
C ARG A 158 -1.01 -7.92 25.15
N THR A 159 -0.87 -6.60 24.95
CA THR A 159 -0.48 -5.67 26.02
C THR A 159 -1.50 -4.57 26.35
N ARG A 160 -2.62 -4.45 25.61
CA ARG A 160 -3.61 -3.37 25.84
C ARG A 160 -4.92 -3.86 26.48
N PRO A 161 -5.50 -3.10 27.43
CA PRO A 161 -6.92 -3.19 27.79
C PRO A 161 -7.80 -2.74 26.61
N SER A 162 -9.06 -3.18 26.58
CA SER A 162 -10.06 -2.90 25.53
C SER A 162 -10.17 -1.41 25.16
N SER A 163 -10.08 -1.09 23.86
CA SER A 163 -10.24 0.27 23.32
C SER A 163 -11.58 0.92 23.69
N PRO A 164 -11.66 2.26 23.80
CA PRO A 164 -12.90 2.96 24.11
C PRO A 164 -13.95 2.68 23.02
N ALA A 165 -15.12 2.23 23.44
CA ALA A 165 -16.27 2.00 22.58
C ALA A 165 -16.74 3.32 21.96
N LEU A 166 -17.22 3.27 20.70
CA LEU A 166 -17.93 4.38 20.08
C LEU A 166 -19.14 4.77 20.94
N PRO A 167 -19.51 6.07 21.02
CA PRO A 167 -20.78 6.48 21.59
C PRO A 167 -21.94 5.71 20.94
N SER A 168 -22.88 5.24 21.76
CA SER A 168 -24.02 4.43 21.33
C SER A 168 -24.79 5.08 20.16
N GLY A 169 -24.91 4.36 19.04
CA GLY A 169 -25.73 4.76 17.89
C GLY A 169 -24.97 5.19 16.63
N LEU A 170 -23.65 5.37 16.68
CA LEU A 170 -22.84 5.73 15.50
C LEU A 170 -22.27 4.49 14.79
N GLN A 171 -22.69 4.24 13.55
CA GLN A 171 -22.11 3.18 12.73
C GLN A 171 -20.84 3.66 12.00
N PRO A 172 -19.70 2.98 12.17
CA PRO A 172 -18.50 3.26 11.40
C PRO A 172 -18.74 3.09 9.90
N ALA A 173 -18.28 4.04 9.10
CA ALA A 173 -18.42 3.97 7.65
C ALA A 173 -17.61 2.78 7.08
N PRO A 174 -18.21 1.92 6.22
CA PRO A 174 -17.51 0.80 5.59
C PRO A 174 -16.34 1.25 4.73
N LEU A 175 -15.31 0.40 4.61
CA LEU A 175 -14.12 0.69 3.80
C LEU A 175 -14.46 1.01 2.33
N GLY A 176 -15.39 0.28 1.72
CA GLY A 176 -15.80 0.50 0.33
C GLY A 176 -16.43 1.87 0.10
N LEU A 177 -17.25 2.36 1.03
CA LEU A 177 -17.80 3.72 0.93
C LEU A 177 -16.72 4.78 1.12
N ARG A 178 -15.74 4.55 2.00
CA ARG A 178 -14.58 5.45 2.15
C ARG A 178 -13.73 5.52 0.88
N PHE A 179 -13.51 4.38 0.22
CA PHE A 179 -12.83 4.33 -1.07
C PHE A 179 -13.61 5.07 -2.15
N LEU A 180 -14.92 4.83 -2.27
CA LEU A 180 -15.77 5.50 -3.25
C LEU A 180 -15.83 7.02 -3.02
N ALA A 181 -15.91 7.48 -1.76
CA ALA A 181 -15.81 8.91 -1.44
C ALA A 181 -14.48 9.49 -1.92
N ARG A 182 -13.38 8.77 -1.70
CA ARG A 182 -12.05 9.21 -2.12
C ARG A 182 -11.90 9.24 -3.64
N LEU A 183 -12.51 8.30 -4.36
CA LEU A 183 -12.58 8.29 -5.81
C LEU A 183 -13.37 9.49 -6.34
N ILE A 184 -14.53 9.79 -5.75
CA ILE A 184 -15.33 10.97 -6.12
C ILE A 184 -14.53 12.25 -5.84
N ASP A 185 -13.90 12.36 -4.67
CA ASP A 185 -13.07 13.52 -4.34
C ASP A 185 -11.86 13.65 -5.29
N ALA A 186 -11.25 12.54 -5.70
CA ALA A 186 -10.15 12.55 -6.67
C ALA A 186 -10.59 13.03 -8.06
N ILE A 187 -11.78 12.64 -8.52
CA ILE A 187 -12.37 13.15 -9.77
C ILE A 187 -12.64 14.66 -9.66
N LEU A 188 -13.24 15.12 -8.55
CA LEU A 188 -13.53 16.54 -8.32
C LEU A 188 -12.25 17.40 -8.30
N VAL A 189 -11.21 16.94 -7.61
CA VAL A 189 -9.90 17.62 -7.62
C VAL A 189 -9.30 17.55 -9.03
N GLY A 190 -9.36 16.40 -9.70
CA GLY A 190 -8.87 16.18 -11.06
C GLY A 190 -9.46 17.13 -12.11
N ILE A 191 -10.77 17.39 -12.04
CA ILE A 191 -11.47 18.34 -12.93
C ILE A 191 -10.87 19.75 -12.83
N ILE A 192 -10.33 20.13 -11.67
CA ILE A 192 -9.72 21.45 -11.46
C ILE A 192 -8.21 21.40 -11.78
N THR A 193 -7.51 20.36 -11.32
CA THR A 193 -6.05 20.27 -11.45
C THR A 193 -5.59 20.01 -12.87
N VAL A 194 -6.31 19.20 -13.66
CA VAL A 194 -5.91 18.84 -15.03
C VAL A 194 -5.95 20.05 -15.98
N PRO A 195 -7.04 20.83 -16.07
CA PRO A 195 -7.06 22.03 -16.91
C PRO A 195 -6.04 23.07 -16.45
N LEU A 196 -5.86 23.24 -15.13
CA LEU A 196 -4.88 24.17 -14.59
C LEU A 196 -3.45 23.76 -14.97
N ALA A 197 -3.13 22.47 -14.87
CA ALA A 197 -1.84 21.92 -15.30
C ALA A 197 -1.59 22.18 -16.79
N MET A 198 -2.57 21.89 -17.66
CA MET A 198 -2.48 22.16 -19.09
C MET A 198 -2.27 23.65 -19.39
N LEU A 199 -3.00 24.54 -18.72
CA LEU A 199 -2.83 25.99 -18.88
C LEU A 199 -1.45 26.46 -18.43
N THR A 200 -0.92 25.94 -17.31
CA THR A 200 0.42 26.30 -16.84
C THR A 200 1.53 25.81 -17.76
N GLU A 201 1.38 24.61 -18.33
CA GLU A 201 2.32 24.08 -19.32
C GLU A 201 2.32 24.94 -20.59
N MET A 202 1.14 25.32 -21.09
CA MET A 202 1.01 26.16 -22.30
C MET A 202 1.57 27.58 -22.14
N HIS A 203 1.44 28.21 -20.96
CA HIS A 203 1.80 29.63 -20.78
C HIS A 203 3.17 29.86 -20.13
N ILE A 204 3.67 28.90 -19.35
CA ILE A 204 4.88 29.06 -18.53
C ILE A 204 6.01 28.14 -19.02
N GLY A 205 5.71 27.13 -19.86
CA GLY A 205 6.73 26.24 -20.44
C GLY A 205 7.45 25.37 -19.40
N THR A 206 6.84 25.17 -18.22
CA THR A 206 7.44 24.37 -17.14
C THR A 206 7.03 22.91 -17.28
N THR A 207 8.02 22.03 -17.44
CA THR A 207 7.81 20.58 -17.59
C THR A 207 7.59 19.92 -16.23
N GLY A 208 6.45 19.24 -16.02
CA GLY A 208 6.19 18.13 -15.05
C GLY A 208 6.38 18.35 -13.54
N LEU A 209 7.32 19.18 -13.10
CA LEU A 209 7.66 19.42 -11.69
C LEU A 209 6.67 20.38 -11.02
N PHE A 210 6.13 21.34 -11.79
CA PHE A 210 5.12 22.28 -11.29
C PHE A 210 3.73 21.64 -11.14
N THR A 211 3.37 20.66 -11.99
CA THR A 211 2.05 20.03 -11.98
C THR A 211 1.85 19.08 -10.79
N GLY A 212 2.88 18.36 -10.35
CA GLY A 212 2.86 17.53 -9.13
C GLY A 212 2.75 18.34 -7.83
N LEU A 213 3.50 19.45 -7.74
CA LEU A 213 3.48 20.34 -6.57
C LEU A 213 2.10 20.98 -6.38
N PHE A 214 1.48 21.48 -7.47
CA PHE A 214 0.15 22.09 -7.41
C PHE A 214 -0.95 21.06 -7.16
N SER A 215 -0.90 19.86 -7.75
CA SER A 215 -1.94 18.84 -7.56
C SER A 215 -1.95 18.24 -6.15
N GLY A 216 -0.78 17.86 -5.62
CA GLY A 216 -0.67 17.29 -4.26
C GLY A 216 -0.99 18.29 -3.15
N LEU A 217 -0.51 19.53 -3.29
CA LEU A 217 -0.79 20.61 -2.33
C LEU A 217 -2.26 21.04 -2.39
N LEU A 218 -2.83 21.19 -3.59
CA LEU A 218 -4.23 21.58 -3.74
C LEU A 218 -5.17 20.49 -3.21
N ALA A 219 -4.86 19.21 -3.46
CA ALA A 219 -5.59 18.08 -2.87
C ALA A 219 -5.52 18.14 -1.33
N PHE A 220 -4.33 18.34 -0.76
CA PHE A 220 -4.17 18.46 0.69
C PHE A 220 -4.99 19.61 1.28
N VAL A 221 -4.91 20.81 0.68
CA VAL A 221 -5.69 21.98 1.11
C VAL A 221 -7.19 21.72 1.00
N TYR A 222 -7.65 21.12 -0.10
CA TYR A 222 -9.05 20.73 -0.27
C TYR A 222 -9.52 19.81 0.86
N PHE A 223 -8.80 18.72 1.13
CA PHE A 223 -9.16 17.78 2.19
C PHE A 223 -9.16 18.45 3.57
N VAL A 224 -8.12 19.23 3.88
CA VAL A 224 -7.98 19.88 5.19
C VAL A 224 -9.08 20.90 5.42
N ALA A 225 -9.34 21.78 4.45
CA ALA A 225 -10.32 22.84 4.54
C ALA A 225 -11.74 22.30 4.67
N PHE A 226 -12.14 21.33 3.84
CA PHE A 226 -13.49 20.75 3.89
C PHE A 226 -13.71 19.91 5.14
N GLU A 227 -12.72 19.11 5.58
CA GLU A 227 -12.87 18.33 6.81
C GLU A 227 -12.91 19.21 8.06
N ALA A 228 -12.08 20.26 8.14
CA ALA A 228 -12.06 21.17 9.30
C ALA A 228 -13.31 22.08 9.35
N SER A 229 -13.78 22.57 8.20
CA SER A 229 -14.94 23.49 8.16
C SER A 229 -16.29 22.75 8.23
N GLN A 230 -16.43 21.66 7.50
CA GLN A 230 -17.73 21.02 7.22
C GLN A 230 -17.85 19.60 7.78
N GLY A 231 -16.79 19.05 8.39
CA GLY A 231 -16.79 17.70 8.94
C GLY A 231 -16.85 16.61 7.86
N GLY A 232 -16.51 16.91 6.61
CA GLY A 232 -16.49 15.94 5.52
C GLY A 232 -16.30 16.60 4.16
N THR A 233 -15.61 15.90 3.26
CA THR A 233 -15.42 16.29 1.85
C THR A 233 -16.70 16.13 1.05
N LEU A 234 -16.74 16.67 -0.17
CA LEU A 234 -17.94 16.59 -1.01
C LEU A 234 -18.29 15.13 -1.34
N GLY A 235 -17.32 14.29 -1.67
CA GLY A 235 -17.53 12.85 -1.88
C GLY A 235 -18.05 12.15 -0.64
N LYS A 236 -17.54 12.50 0.55
CA LYS A 236 -18.07 11.97 1.82
C LYS A 236 -19.50 12.41 2.07
N LYS A 237 -19.85 13.66 1.79
CA LYS A 237 -21.22 14.18 1.94
C LYS A 237 -22.20 13.51 0.98
N LEU A 238 -21.80 13.30 -0.28
CA LEU A 238 -22.62 12.60 -1.28
C LEU A 238 -22.95 11.17 -0.83
N LEU A 239 -22.04 10.52 -0.11
CA LEU A 239 -22.22 9.17 0.43
C LEU A 239 -22.75 9.14 1.87
N ARG A 240 -23.28 10.27 2.38
CA ARG A 240 -23.80 10.42 3.74
C ARG A 240 -22.80 9.98 4.83
N MET A 241 -21.56 10.46 4.71
CA MET A 241 -20.49 10.22 5.68
C MET A 241 -20.01 11.53 6.28
N ARG A 242 -19.63 11.48 7.57
CA ARG A 242 -18.98 12.58 8.28
C ARG A 242 -17.75 12.11 9.06
N VAL A 243 -16.77 12.99 9.15
CA VAL A 243 -15.58 12.87 10.00
C VAL A 243 -15.86 13.58 11.32
N ARG A 244 -15.86 12.82 12.41
CA ARG A 244 -15.96 13.32 13.78
C ARG A 244 -14.56 13.47 14.38
N GLY A 245 -14.38 14.53 15.16
CA GLY A 245 -13.16 14.73 15.93
C GLY A 245 -13.06 13.76 17.12
N PRO A 246 -11.93 13.75 17.83
CA PRO A 246 -11.75 12.92 19.02
C PRO A 246 -12.82 13.18 20.08
N ALA A 247 -13.12 12.17 20.89
CA ALA A 247 -14.10 12.23 21.99
C ALA A 247 -15.52 12.68 21.58
N GLY A 248 -15.92 12.45 20.32
CA GLY A 248 -17.27 12.73 19.83
C GLY A 248 -17.49 14.15 19.30
N ALA A 249 -16.43 14.96 19.17
CA ALA A 249 -16.52 16.29 18.59
C ALA A 249 -17.15 16.27 17.20
N GLU A 250 -18.00 17.27 16.89
CA GLU A 250 -18.76 17.31 15.64
C GLU A 250 -17.89 17.35 14.38
N ARG A 251 -16.70 17.96 14.50
CA ARG A 251 -15.75 18.15 13.39
C ARG A 251 -14.32 18.03 13.93
N PRO A 252 -13.36 17.55 13.11
CA PRO A 252 -11.94 17.57 13.47
C PRO A 252 -11.42 19.01 13.49
N THR A 253 -10.43 19.29 14.34
CA THR A 253 -9.71 20.57 14.29
C THR A 253 -8.83 20.65 13.04
N LEU A 254 -8.41 21.86 12.64
CA LEU A 254 -7.53 22.06 11.49
C LEU A 254 -6.25 21.21 11.59
N ARG A 255 -5.63 21.15 12.78
CA ARG A 255 -4.44 20.34 13.05
C ARG A 255 -4.72 18.83 12.88
N GLN A 256 -5.84 18.35 13.39
CA GLN A 256 -6.21 16.93 13.30
C GLN A 256 -6.53 16.53 11.85
N SER A 257 -7.22 17.41 11.12
CA SER A 257 -7.51 17.26 9.70
C SER A 257 -6.23 17.20 8.85
N ALA A 258 -5.26 18.08 9.14
CA ALA A 258 -3.95 18.09 8.50
C ALA A 258 -3.16 16.80 8.75
N VAL A 259 -3.05 16.35 10.01
CA VAL A 259 -2.32 15.12 10.35
C VAL A 259 -2.92 13.89 9.67
N ARG A 260 -4.26 13.79 9.65
CA ARG A 260 -4.98 12.70 9.00
C ARG A 260 -4.77 12.66 7.48
N ASN A 261 -4.69 13.82 6.84
CA ASN A 261 -4.54 13.94 5.38
C ASN A 261 -3.08 14.10 4.92
N LEU A 262 -2.09 14.10 5.81
CA LEU A 262 -0.69 14.36 5.48
C LEU A 262 -0.14 13.43 4.39
N PHE A 263 -0.64 12.19 4.32
CA PHE A 263 -0.27 11.25 3.26
C PHE A 263 -0.56 11.77 1.85
N THR A 264 -1.49 12.72 1.66
CA THR A 264 -1.76 13.30 0.33
C THR A 264 -0.60 14.13 -0.20
N LEU A 265 0.23 14.68 0.69
CA LEU A 265 1.43 15.40 0.28
C LEU A 265 2.49 14.48 -0.32
N LEU A 266 2.37 13.16 -0.19
CA LEU A 266 3.23 12.24 -0.92
C LEU A 266 3.11 12.45 -2.45
N ALA A 267 1.93 12.85 -2.93
CA ALA A 267 1.67 13.16 -4.34
C ALA A 267 2.53 14.31 -4.89
N VAL A 268 3.11 15.16 -4.02
CA VAL A 268 3.97 16.28 -4.42
C VAL A 268 5.28 15.79 -5.04
N ILE A 269 5.74 14.59 -4.69
CA ILE A 269 7.00 14.06 -5.19
C ILE A 269 6.83 13.68 -6.68
N PRO A 270 7.54 14.29 -7.63
CA PRO A 270 7.39 13.98 -9.05
C PRO A 270 7.75 12.52 -9.33
N PHE A 271 6.97 11.84 -10.17
CA PHE A 271 7.08 10.42 -10.56
C PHE A 271 6.93 9.39 -9.42
N LEU A 272 7.50 9.66 -8.24
CA LEU A 272 7.45 8.78 -7.08
C LEU A 272 6.18 8.99 -6.25
N GLY A 273 5.57 10.16 -6.31
CA GLY A 273 4.48 10.58 -5.44
C GLY A 273 3.18 9.85 -5.69
N GLU A 274 2.84 9.54 -6.94
CA GLU A 274 1.66 8.73 -7.28
C GLU A 274 1.80 7.31 -6.75
N VAL A 275 3.02 6.76 -6.85
CA VAL A 275 3.34 5.43 -6.32
C VAL A 275 3.26 5.45 -4.78
N LEU A 276 3.84 6.47 -4.14
CA LEU A 276 3.78 6.68 -2.68
C LEU A 276 2.34 6.89 -2.17
N MET A 277 1.51 7.57 -2.94
CA MET A 277 0.09 7.76 -2.66
C MET A 277 -0.68 6.44 -2.69
N LEU A 278 -0.42 5.62 -3.71
CA LEU A 278 -1.00 4.28 -3.80
C LEU A 278 -0.56 3.43 -2.59
N PHE A 279 0.71 3.49 -2.19
CA PHE A 279 1.19 2.79 -0.98
C PHE A 279 0.50 3.30 0.29
N GLY A 280 0.42 4.62 0.47
CA GLY A 280 -0.29 5.23 1.60
C GLY A 280 -1.74 4.79 1.66
N ALA A 281 -2.43 4.74 0.51
CA ALA A 281 -3.82 4.31 0.41
C ALA A 281 -4.00 2.82 0.80
N ILE A 282 -3.12 1.92 0.34
CA ILE A 282 -3.17 0.49 0.68
C ILE A 282 -2.97 0.30 2.19
N VAL A 283 -1.97 0.97 2.79
CA VAL A 283 -1.68 0.88 4.23
C VAL A 283 -2.85 1.42 5.05
N ILE A 284 -3.43 2.54 4.65
CA ILE A 284 -4.60 3.12 5.31
C ILE A 284 -5.79 2.17 5.20
N ALA A 285 -6.07 1.61 4.02
CA ALA A 285 -7.17 0.68 3.81
C ALA A 285 -7.02 -0.60 4.66
N ALA A 286 -5.82 -1.17 4.67
CA ALA A 286 -5.52 -2.38 5.45
C ALA A 286 -5.68 -2.13 6.96
N THR A 287 -5.18 -0.99 7.47
CA THR A 287 -5.31 -0.63 8.89
C THR A 287 -6.74 -0.29 9.31
N ILE A 288 -7.54 0.34 8.44
CA ILE A 288 -8.98 0.54 8.67
C ILE A 288 -9.70 -0.82 8.76
N GLN A 289 -9.37 -1.74 7.86
CA GLN A 289 -10.07 -3.03 7.79
C GLN A 289 -9.84 -3.89 9.05
N SER A 290 -8.63 -3.83 9.62
CA SER A 290 -8.25 -4.57 10.84
C SER A 290 -8.73 -3.95 12.14
N SER A 291 -9.16 -2.69 12.13
CA SER A 291 -9.65 -2.02 13.33
C SER A 291 -11.11 -2.39 13.63
N PRO A 292 -11.45 -2.83 14.87
CA PRO A 292 -12.83 -3.11 15.27
C PRO A 292 -13.76 -1.89 15.10
N THR A 293 -13.23 -0.67 15.25
CA THR A 293 -13.96 0.60 15.09
C THR A 293 -13.86 1.17 13.68
N LYS A 294 -13.24 0.43 12.73
CA LYS A 294 -12.90 0.89 11.37
C LYS A 294 -12.12 2.21 11.38
N GLN A 295 -11.23 2.35 12.34
CA GLN A 295 -10.33 3.50 12.48
C GLN A 295 -8.94 3.13 11.97
N GLY A 296 -8.41 3.88 10.99
CA GLY A 296 -7.06 3.60 10.47
C GLY A 296 -5.98 4.24 11.33
N ARG A 297 -4.72 3.84 11.18
CA ARG A 297 -3.62 4.44 11.97
C ARG A 297 -3.45 5.94 11.73
N HIS A 298 -3.70 6.42 10.52
CA HIS A 298 -3.75 7.86 10.21
C HIS A 298 -4.79 8.63 11.06
N ASP A 299 -5.93 7.99 11.38
CA ASP A 299 -6.98 8.55 12.23
C ASP A 299 -6.58 8.55 13.72
N GLU A 300 -5.85 7.51 14.16
CA GLU A 300 -5.28 7.42 15.52
C GLU A 300 -4.21 8.47 15.76
N PHE A 301 -3.30 8.68 14.80
CA PHE A 301 -2.28 9.75 14.88
C PHE A 301 -2.91 11.14 14.91
N ALA A 302 -4.09 11.32 14.33
CA ALA A 302 -4.89 12.54 14.42
C ALA A 302 -5.66 12.69 15.75
N GLY A 303 -5.28 11.94 16.80
CA GLY A 303 -5.92 11.98 18.12
C GLY A 303 -7.17 11.11 18.24
N GLY A 304 -7.44 10.26 17.24
CA GLY A 304 -8.57 9.33 17.29
C GLY A 304 -9.82 9.79 16.55
N THR A 305 -9.68 10.46 15.40
CA THR A 305 -10.83 10.86 14.56
C THR A 305 -11.59 9.64 14.01
N GLN A 306 -12.88 9.77 13.73
CA GLN A 306 -13.68 8.64 13.24
C GLN A 306 -14.58 9.06 12.07
N VAL A 307 -14.69 8.20 11.06
CA VAL A 307 -15.65 8.40 9.96
C VAL A 307 -16.88 7.55 10.22
N VAL A 308 -18.01 8.24 10.35
CA VAL A 308 -19.30 7.65 10.68
C VAL A 308 -20.28 7.88 9.54
N LYS A 309 -21.21 6.93 9.36
CA LYS A 309 -22.34 7.08 8.46
C LYS A 309 -23.41 7.95 9.14
N VAL A 310 -24.06 8.82 8.37
CA VAL A 310 -25.12 9.74 8.79
C VAL A 310 -26.44 9.34 8.14
#